data_AF-A0A7S2VSY4-F1
#
_entry.id   AF-A0A7S2VSY4-F1
#
_cell.length_a   1.000
_cell.length_b   1.000
_cell.length_c   1.000
_cell.angle_alpha   90.00
_cell.angle_beta   90.00
_cell.angle_gamma   90.00
#
_symmetry.space_group_name_H-M   'P 1'
#
loop_
_entity.id
_entity.type
_entity.pdbx_description
1 polymer ?
#
loop_
_entity_poly.entity_id
_entity_poly.type
_entity_poly.pdbx_seq_one_letter_code
_entity_poly.pdbx_strand_id
1 'polypeptide(L)'
;GGLSEAAQKRIDAQLAELHPKLAQASEICALIDPSAALEFKLTLRQSGITGQGVAEEAEVGVSVTNTSTSQSVALSATEFNTVFSLLNDELGHMRDAVTYGGEHTISTEKRPVVRFFDHMIHLGTCVQFTDILQYNMDTDPEDHYGKIFKVAGDESGSVEAGKIYTSWSPLVGPEDDGSGKVEEIDDPSAFLGKSWTYRFTIKEASDLPLNVEQTYVEYMFFGERFTTEVKEYEKGTRSPDYDYTFVHHVGCVTEDFIAFLKKPLEIKIFTTPYVFVPPQGISTSDPGVAERLRDPA
;
A
#
# COMPACT_ATOMS: atom_id res chain seq x y z
N GLY A 1 11.54 22.81 -6.60
CA GLY A 1 10.63 23.11 -5.49
C GLY A 1 11.28 22.60 -4.24
N GLY A 2 11.51 23.46 -3.25
CA GLY A 2 11.89 23.03 -1.91
C GLY A 2 10.65 22.85 -1.07
N LEU A 3 10.66 21.90 -0.15
CA LEU A 3 9.62 21.76 0.88
C LEU A 3 9.47 23.09 1.64
N SER A 4 8.25 23.43 2.03
CA SER A 4 8.03 24.62 2.86
C SER A 4 8.78 24.48 4.20
N GLU A 5 9.21 25.58 4.81
CA GLU A 5 9.93 25.55 6.09
C GLU A 5 9.12 24.84 7.20
N ALA A 6 7.78 24.93 7.13
CA ALA A 6 6.87 24.24 8.03
C ALA A 6 6.87 22.71 7.79
N ALA A 7 6.84 22.28 6.52
CA ALA A 7 6.91 20.86 6.15
C ALA A 7 8.26 20.25 6.56
N GLN A 8 9.37 20.98 6.36
CA GLN A 8 10.69 20.52 6.78
C GLN A 8 10.78 20.34 8.30
N LYS A 9 10.30 21.33 9.09
CA LYS A 9 10.27 21.23 10.56
C LYS A 9 9.44 20.05 11.05
N ARG A 10 8.32 19.75 10.39
CA ARG A 10 7.49 18.59 10.72
C ARG A 10 8.21 17.27 10.44
N ILE A 11 8.86 17.15 9.28
CA ILE A 11 9.65 15.98 8.91
C ILE A 11 10.78 15.78 9.91
N ASP A 12 11.54 16.83 10.24
CA ASP A 12 12.65 16.76 11.19
C ASP A 12 12.19 16.32 12.59
N ALA A 13 11.03 16.83 13.05
CA ALA A 13 10.45 16.44 14.33
C ALA A 13 10.03 14.96 14.35
N GLN A 14 9.39 14.47 13.27
CA GLN A 14 9.00 13.06 13.15
C GLN A 14 10.22 12.13 13.07
N LEU A 15 11.27 12.53 12.33
CA LEU A 15 12.54 11.78 12.28
C LEU A 15 13.18 11.67 13.67
N ALA A 16 13.26 12.79 14.41
CA ALA A 16 13.82 12.81 15.75
C ALA A 16 13.04 11.95 16.75
N GLU A 17 11.71 11.87 16.59
CA GLU A 17 10.85 11.03 17.43
C GLU A 17 10.99 9.54 17.11
N LEU A 18 11.02 9.17 15.82
CA LEU A 18 11.05 7.77 15.40
C LEU A 18 12.44 7.15 15.56
N HIS A 19 13.51 7.88 15.27
CA HIS A 19 14.88 7.35 15.28
C HIS A 19 15.24 6.52 16.54
N PRO A 20 15.01 6.98 17.79
CA PRO A 20 15.31 6.17 18.97
C PRO A 20 14.41 4.92 19.08
N LYS A 21 13.16 4.99 18.60
CA LYS A 21 12.20 3.87 18.63
C LYS A 21 12.59 2.74 17.69
N LEU A 22 13.30 3.02 16.60
CA LEU A 22 13.79 1.99 15.67
C LEU A 22 14.79 1.05 16.34
N ALA A 23 15.75 1.59 17.10
CA ALA A 23 16.72 0.80 17.85
C ALA A 23 16.02 -0.06 18.92
N GLN A 24 15.10 0.54 19.68
CA GLN A 24 14.31 -0.17 20.68
C GLN A 24 13.43 -1.27 20.05
N ALA A 25 12.81 -1.00 18.89
CA ALA A 25 12.01 -2.00 18.20
C ALA A 25 12.86 -3.21 17.79
N SER A 26 14.06 -2.98 17.27
CA SER A 26 15.02 -4.04 16.94
C SER A 26 15.37 -4.90 18.16
N GLU A 27 15.70 -4.26 19.29
CA GLU A 27 16.00 -4.94 20.55
C GLU A 27 14.80 -5.75 21.06
N ILE A 28 13.61 -5.17 21.10
CA ILE A 28 12.38 -5.85 21.54
C ILE A 28 12.10 -7.07 20.66
N CYS A 29 12.22 -6.92 19.34
CA CYS A 29 12.01 -8.04 18.41
C CYS A 29 13.01 -9.16 18.66
N ALA A 30 14.30 -8.84 18.86
CA ALA A 30 15.33 -9.84 19.14
C ALA A 30 15.15 -10.53 20.51
N LEU A 31 14.65 -9.82 21.51
CA LEU A 31 14.34 -10.38 22.83
C LEU A 31 13.15 -11.34 22.77
N ILE A 32 12.07 -10.94 22.10
CA ILE A 32 10.84 -11.72 21.97
C ILE A 32 11.06 -12.91 21.04
N ASP A 33 11.56 -12.67 19.83
CA ASP A 33 11.62 -13.64 18.75
C ASP A 33 12.93 -13.51 17.95
N PRO A 34 14.03 -14.10 18.43
CA PRO A 34 15.33 -14.02 17.75
C PRO A 34 15.35 -14.77 16.41
N SER A 35 14.31 -15.56 16.09
CA SER A 35 14.24 -16.30 14.82
C SER A 35 13.82 -15.44 13.64
N ALA A 36 13.21 -14.27 13.89
CA ALA A 36 12.79 -13.33 12.87
C ALA A 36 13.67 -12.08 12.91
N ALA A 37 14.70 -12.04 12.05
CA ALA A 37 15.61 -10.89 11.97
C ALA A 37 14.95 -9.73 11.20
N LEU A 38 14.39 -8.78 11.95
CA LEU A 38 13.76 -7.56 11.43
C LEU A 38 14.73 -6.38 11.47
N GLU A 39 14.88 -5.71 10.34
CA GLU A 39 15.59 -4.43 10.23
C GLU A 39 14.60 -3.28 10.08
N PHE A 40 14.87 -2.18 10.78
CA PHE A 40 14.04 -0.97 10.76
C PHE A 40 14.85 0.21 10.24
N LYS A 41 14.33 0.91 9.23
CA LYS A 41 14.97 2.09 8.62
C LYS A 41 13.96 3.21 8.44
N LEU A 42 14.36 4.45 8.72
CA LEU A 42 13.52 5.61 8.41
C LEU A 42 13.39 5.74 6.91
N THR A 43 12.19 6.05 6.44
CA THR A 43 11.92 6.29 5.02
C THR A 43 10.97 7.45 4.84
N LEU A 44 10.99 8.05 3.66
CA LEU A 44 9.99 9.04 3.27
C LEU A 44 8.94 8.33 2.42
N ARG A 45 7.68 8.43 2.84
CA ARG A 45 6.52 7.91 2.14
C ARG A 45 5.85 9.00 1.33
N GLN A 46 5.42 8.64 0.12
CA GLN A 46 4.59 9.49 -0.73
C GLN A 46 3.22 8.83 -0.90
N SER A 47 2.17 9.51 -0.41
CA SER A 47 0.79 9.02 -0.47
C SER A 47 0.10 9.29 -1.82
N GLY A 48 0.76 10.05 -2.70
CA GLY A 48 0.37 10.35 -4.07
C GLY A 48 1.59 10.85 -4.86
N ILE A 49 1.56 10.69 -6.18
CA ILE A 49 2.71 10.94 -7.07
C ILE A 49 2.53 12.24 -7.85
N THR A 50 1.28 12.61 -8.12
CA THR A 50 0.92 13.70 -9.04
C THR A 50 0.65 15.03 -8.35
N GLY A 51 0.62 15.04 -7.01
CA GLY A 51 0.38 16.25 -6.20
C GLY A 51 -1.05 16.81 -6.30
N GLN A 52 -2.01 16.03 -6.82
CA GLN A 52 -3.39 16.49 -7.04
C GLN A 52 -4.38 16.18 -5.90
N GLY A 53 -3.95 15.47 -4.86
CA GLY A 53 -4.60 15.43 -3.56
C GLY A 53 -4.16 16.60 -2.67
N VAL A 54 -4.85 16.81 -1.54
CA VAL A 54 -4.47 17.79 -0.49
C VAL A 54 -2.95 17.83 -0.34
N ALA A 55 -2.38 19.02 -0.55
CA ALA A 55 -0.95 19.31 -0.64
C ALA A 55 -0.03 18.27 0.01
N GLU A 56 0.88 17.76 -0.82
CA GLU A 56 2.21 17.24 -0.49
C GLU A 56 2.61 17.36 0.98
N GLU A 57 2.52 16.27 1.71
CA GLU A 57 3.42 16.03 2.83
C GLU A 57 4.03 14.66 2.60
N ALA A 58 5.25 14.65 2.08
CA ALA A 58 6.11 13.50 2.28
C ALA A 58 6.07 13.18 3.78
N GLU A 59 5.61 11.98 4.11
CA GLU A 59 5.44 11.56 5.49
C GLU A 59 6.66 10.74 5.90
N VAL A 60 7.15 10.95 7.12
CA VAL A 60 8.15 10.06 7.67
C VAL A 60 7.49 8.74 8.03
N GLY A 61 7.98 7.66 7.43
CA GLY A 61 7.60 6.29 7.73
C GLY A 61 8.78 5.45 8.21
N VAL A 62 8.49 4.18 8.44
CA VAL A 62 9.47 3.16 8.80
C VAL A 62 9.39 2.02 7.79
N SER A 63 10.50 1.77 7.10
CA SER A 63 10.68 0.52 6.34
C SER A 63 11.04 -0.59 7.33
N VAL A 64 10.26 -1.67 7.28
CA VAL A 64 10.51 -2.88 8.06
C VAL A 64 10.87 -3.99 7.08
N THR A 65 12.07 -4.53 7.21
CA THR A 65 12.58 -5.59 6.34
C THR A 65 12.80 -6.86 7.13
N ASN A 66 12.18 -7.95 6.69
CA ASN A 66 12.50 -9.28 7.18
C ASN A 66 13.69 -9.80 6.37
N THR A 67 14.87 -9.81 6.99
CA THR A 67 16.13 -10.20 6.32
C THR A 67 16.19 -11.69 5.99
N SER A 68 15.34 -12.52 6.60
CA SER A 68 15.26 -13.96 6.32
C SER A 68 14.48 -14.26 5.04
N THR A 69 13.49 -13.42 4.69
CA THR A 69 12.66 -13.58 3.49
C THR A 69 12.95 -12.53 2.40
N SER A 70 13.76 -11.52 2.72
CA SER A 70 14.01 -10.32 1.91
C SER A 70 12.74 -9.54 1.57
N GLN A 71 11.65 -9.74 2.33
CA GLN A 71 10.43 -8.95 2.17
C GLN A 71 10.54 -7.66 2.98
N SER A 72 10.08 -6.56 2.40
CA SER A 72 10.05 -5.25 3.05
C SER A 72 8.67 -4.61 2.91
N VAL A 73 8.26 -3.90 3.94
CA VAL A 73 7.03 -3.11 4.01
C VAL A 73 7.35 -1.70 4.48
N ALA A 74 6.55 -0.72 4.04
CA ALA A 74 6.69 0.67 4.44
C ALA A 74 5.49 1.11 5.27
N LEU A 75 5.73 1.35 6.56
CA LEU A 75 4.73 1.74 7.54
C LEU A 75 4.74 3.24 7.78
N SER A 76 3.60 3.83 8.11
CA SER A 76 3.47 5.20 8.60
C SER A 76 4.01 5.26 10.02
N ALA A 77 4.24 6.48 10.51
CA ALA A 77 4.58 6.69 11.90
C ALA A 77 3.50 6.07 12.83
N THR A 78 2.23 6.19 12.47
CA THR A 78 1.09 5.68 13.25
C THR A 78 1.05 4.15 13.26
N GLU A 79 1.17 3.51 12.10
CA GLU A 79 1.20 2.04 11.97
C GLU A 79 2.37 1.47 12.79
N PHE A 80 3.57 2.03 12.63
CA PHE A 80 4.76 1.61 13.38
C PHE A 80 4.59 1.79 14.89
N ASN A 81 4.15 2.97 15.35
CA ASN A 81 3.98 3.25 16.78
C ASN A 81 2.92 2.34 17.43
N THR A 82 1.88 1.98 16.68
CA THR A 82 0.84 1.06 17.16
C THR A 82 1.44 -0.32 17.42
N VAL A 83 2.15 -0.88 16.43
CA VAL A 83 2.80 -2.18 16.59
C VAL A 83 3.87 -2.14 17.68
N PHE A 84 4.69 -1.09 17.71
CA PHE A 84 5.73 -0.90 18.72
C PHE A 84 5.17 -0.88 20.15
N SER A 85 4.03 -0.20 20.36
CA SER A 85 3.38 -0.16 21.68
C SER A 85 2.87 -1.54 22.10
N LEU A 86 2.23 -2.27 21.18
CA LEU A 86 1.76 -3.64 21.45
C LEU A 86 2.90 -4.60 21.80
N LEU A 87 4.07 -4.47 21.15
CA LEU A 87 5.24 -5.29 21.46
C LEU A 87 5.86 -4.94 22.82
N ASN A 88 5.84 -3.67 23.22
CA ASN A 88 6.27 -3.27 24.56
C ASN A 88 5.37 -3.87 25.65
N ASP A 89 4.05 -3.85 25.44
CA ASP A 89 3.10 -4.46 26.37
C ASP A 89 3.33 -5.98 26.51
N GLU A 90 3.52 -6.68 25.39
CA GLU A 90 3.83 -8.12 25.40
C GLU A 90 5.18 -8.42 26.08
N LEU A 91 6.21 -7.59 25.86
CA LEU A 91 7.47 -7.71 26.58
C LEU A 91 7.30 -7.48 28.09
N GLY A 92 6.46 -6.53 28.49
CA GLY A 92 6.10 -6.28 29.88
C GLY A 92 5.49 -7.52 30.55
N HIS A 93 4.48 -8.12 29.90
CA HIS A 93 3.86 -9.36 30.39
C HIS A 93 4.87 -10.52 30.53
N MET A 94 5.79 -10.67 29.56
CA MET A 94 6.84 -11.67 29.66
C MET A 94 7.79 -11.42 30.85
N ARG A 95 8.20 -10.17 31.07
CA ARG A 95 9.06 -9.80 32.20
C ARG A 95 8.38 -10.01 33.54
N ASP A 96 7.09 -9.69 33.66
CA ASP A 96 6.32 -9.94 34.87
C ASP A 96 6.20 -11.44 35.15
N ALA A 97 5.90 -12.25 34.14
CA ALA A 97 5.86 -13.70 34.29
C ALA A 97 7.20 -14.25 34.78
N VAL A 98 8.32 -13.80 34.20
CA VAL A 98 9.66 -14.24 34.62
C VAL A 98 10.01 -13.80 36.04
N THR A 99 9.64 -12.56 36.41
CA THR A 99 9.93 -11.97 37.73
C THR A 99 9.13 -12.65 38.85
N TYR A 100 7.83 -12.85 38.61
CA TYR A 100 6.91 -13.38 39.62
C TYR A 100 6.73 -14.91 39.56
N GLY A 101 7.49 -15.59 38.70
CA GLY A 101 7.46 -17.05 38.57
C GLY A 101 6.20 -17.61 37.90
N GLY A 102 5.56 -16.81 37.05
CA GLY A 102 4.45 -17.22 36.19
C GLY A 102 4.92 -17.75 34.83
N GLU A 103 3.95 -18.03 33.97
CA GLU A 103 4.17 -18.42 32.57
C GLU A 103 3.36 -17.48 31.66
N HIS A 104 4.01 -16.96 30.61
CA HIS A 104 3.36 -16.19 29.55
C HIS A 104 3.75 -16.78 28.20
N THR A 105 2.79 -16.89 27.30
CA THR A 105 3.01 -17.39 25.95
C THR A 105 2.50 -16.37 24.93
N ILE A 106 3.39 -15.93 24.06
CA ILE A 106 3.09 -15.13 22.88
C ILE A 106 2.62 -16.10 21.79
N SER A 107 1.35 -15.99 21.43
CA SER A 107 0.76 -16.75 20.34
C SER A 107 1.32 -16.33 18.98
N THR A 108 1.17 -17.18 17.96
CA THR A 108 1.77 -16.98 16.63
C THR A 108 1.38 -15.64 16.00
N GLU A 109 0.11 -15.25 16.10
CA GLU A 109 -0.44 -13.99 15.58
C GLU A 109 0.08 -12.74 16.30
N LYS A 110 0.67 -12.92 17.48
CA LYS A 110 1.25 -11.84 18.28
C LYS A 110 2.76 -11.68 18.09
N ARG A 111 3.39 -12.56 17.31
CA ARG A 111 4.84 -12.50 17.08
C ARG A 111 5.22 -11.22 16.32
N PRO A 112 6.42 -10.65 16.56
CA PRO A 112 6.83 -9.38 15.97
C PRO A 112 6.70 -9.33 14.45
N VAL A 113 7.16 -10.38 13.75
CA VAL A 113 7.09 -10.44 12.28
C VAL A 113 5.64 -10.41 11.77
N VAL A 114 4.70 -11.07 12.46
CA VAL A 114 3.29 -11.03 12.08
C VAL A 114 2.74 -9.64 12.31
N ARG A 115 2.94 -9.06 13.49
CA ARG A 115 2.42 -7.72 13.82
C ARG A 115 2.84 -6.63 12.85
N PHE A 116 4.08 -6.68 12.33
CA PHE A 116 4.58 -5.68 11.38
C PHE A 116 4.14 -5.89 9.92
N PHE A 117 3.64 -7.08 9.55
CA PHE A 117 3.34 -7.42 8.16
C PHE A 117 1.86 -7.82 7.93
N ASP A 118 1.17 -8.30 8.95
CA ASP A 118 -0.23 -8.76 8.90
C ASP A 118 -1.21 -7.59 9.06
N HIS A 119 -1.10 -6.63 8.15
CA HIS A 119 -2.08 -5.58 7.96
C HIS A 119 -2.01 -5.04 6.54
N MET A 120 -3.09 -4.40 6.10
CA MET A 120 -3.18 -3.83 4.78
C MET A 120 -2.31 -2.56 4.70
N ILE A 121 -1.36 -2.55 3.76
CA ILE A 121 -0.45 -1.44 3.51
C ILE A 121 -0.61 -0.89 2.11
N HIS A 122 -0.38 0.41 1.92
CA HIS A 122 -0.26 0.99 0.59
C HIS A 122 1.08 0.57 -0.03
N LEU A 123 1.05 -0.34 -1.01
CA LEU A 123 2.25 -0.86 -1.68
C LEU A 123 2.82 0.17 -2.66
N GLY A 124 1.94 0.76 -3.47
CA GLY A 124 2.34 1.67 -4.52
C GLY A 124 1.17 2.26 -5.30
N THR A 125 1.49 3.24 -6.13
CA THR A 125 0.54 3.95 -6.96
C THR A 125 0.95 3.84 -8.43
N CYS A 126 0.00 3.51 -9.29
CA CYS A 126 0.11 3.65 -10.73
C CYS A 126 -0.52 4.97 -11.16
N VAL A 127 0.14 5.71 -12.04
CA VAL A 127 -0.36 6.97 -12.59
C VAL A 127 -0.74 6.75 -14.05
N GLN A 128 -1.99 7.07 -14.39
CA GLN A 128 -2.50 6.98 -15.75
C GLN A 128 -2.93 8.35 -16.26
N PHE A 129 -2.52 8.72 -17.47
CA PHE A 129 -3.00 9.95 -18.12
C PHE A 129 -4.25 9.63 -18.91
N THR A 130 -5.36 10.28 -18.57
CA THR A 130 -6.69 9.99 -19.13
C THR A 130 -7.09 10.93 -20.27
N ASP A 131 -6.12 11.63 -20.88
CA ASP A 131 -6.36 12.55 -21.98
C ASP A 131 -6.99 11.89 -23.20
N ILE A 132 -6.82 10.59 -23.41
CA ILE A 132 -7.46 9.85 -24.52
C ILE A 132 -8.98 9.77 -24.37
N LEU A 133 -9.49 9.86 -23.13
CA LEU A 133 -10.91 9.66 -22.82
C LEU A 133 -11.80 10.80 -23.33
N GLN A 134 -11.20 11.97 -23.60
CA GLN A 134 -11.91 13.12 -24.17
C GLN A 134 -12.11 13.03 -25.70
N TYR A 135 -11.67 11.93 -26.31
CA TYR A 135 -11.72 11.68 -27.75
C TYR A 135 -12.47 10.40 -28.14
N ASN A 136 -13.12 9.72 -27.18
CA ASN A 136 -13.75 8.40 -27.41
C ASN A 136 -12.76 7.33 -27.92
N MET A 137 -11.50 7.39 -27.48
CA MET A 137 -10.49 6.38 -27.79
C MET A 137 -10.42 5.29 -26.72
N ASP A 138 -10.17 4.05 -27.15
CA ASP A 138 -9.75 2.96 -26.28
C ASP A 138 -8.32 3.19 -25.76
N THR A 139 -7.98 2.53 -24.65
CA THR A 139 -6.58 2.39 -24.25
C THR A 139 -5.82 1.57 -25.29
N ASP A 140 -4.67 2.08 -25.73
CA ASP A 140 -3.81 1.35 -26.65
C ASP A 140 -3.33 0.04 -26.00
N PRO A 141 -3.30 -1.09 -26.73
CA PRO A 141 -2.73 -2.34 -26.22
C PRO A 141 -1.35 -2.21 -25.56
N GLU A 142 -0.50 -1.29 -26.03
CA GLU A 142 0.83 -1.04 -25.46
C GLU A 142 0.77 -0.35 -24.08
N ASP A 143 -0.31 0.37 -23.79
CA ASP A 143 -0.52 1.16 -22.57
C ASP A 143 -1.31 0.42 -21.47
N HIS A 144 -1.74 -0.82 -21.74
CA HIS A 144 -2.51 -1.59 -20.77
C HIS A 144 -1.76 -1.84 -19.46
N TYR A 145 -0.43 -2.02 -19.51
CA TYR A 145 0.37 -2.29 -18.32
C TYR A 145 1.05 -1.02 -17.80
N GLY A 146 0.40 -0.38 -16.83
CA GLY A 146 0.94 0.74 -16.09
C GLY A 146 1.96 0.30 -15.03
N LYS A 147 2.98 1.13 -14.78
CA LYS A 147 3.97 0.89 -13.73
C LYS A 147 3.41 1.27 -12.37
N ILE A 148 3.59 0.39 -11.38
CA ILE A 148 3.31 0.69 -9.98
C ILE A 148 4.57 1.28 -9.37
N PHE A 149 4.52 2.53 -8.91
CA PHE A 149 5.62 3.15 -8.19
C PHE A 149 5.47 2.92 -6.69
N LYS A 150 6.55 2.53 -6.02
CA LYS A 150 6.57 2.28 -4.58
C LYS A 150 6.23 3.54 -3.80
N VAL A 151 5.52 3.37 -2.69
CA VAL A 151 5.27 4.48 -1.75
C VAL A 151 6.52 4.98 -1.04
N ALA A 152 7.57 4.14 -0.98
CA ALA A 152 8.81 4.43 -0.28
C ALA A 152 9.99 3.83 -1.04
N GLY A 153 11.12 4.53 -1.01
CA GLY A 153 12.38 3.99 -1.51
C GLY A 153 12.87 2.83 -0.65
N ASP A 154 13.55 1.88 -1.27
CA ASP A 154 14.26 0.79 -0.62
C ASP A 154 15.71 0.69 -1.12
N GLU A 155 16.47 -0.24 -0.54
CA GLU A 155 17.89 -0.45 -0.88
C GLU A 155 18.12 -1.04 -2.27
N SER A 156 17.06 -1.53 -2.93
CA SER A 156 17.17 -2.05 -4.30
C SER A 156 17.46 -0.95 -5.31
N GLY A 157 17.19 0.32 -4.96
CA GLY A 157 17.26 1.45 -5.88
C GLY A 157 16.17 1.46 -6.95
N SER A 158 15.31 0.44 -7.00
CA SER A 158 14.14 0.41 -7.88
C SER A 158 12.99 1.18 -7.25
N VAL A 159 12.45 2.14 -8.01
CA VAL A 159 11.23 2.87 -7.67
C VAL A 159 9.95 2.11 -8.05
N GLU A 160 10.07 1.00 -8.78
CA GLU A 160 8.94 0.24 -9.32
C GLU A 160 8.62 -0.98 -8.42
N ALA A 161 7.34 -1.14 -8.09
CA ALA A 161 6.78 -2.25 -7.30
C ALA A 161 6.09 -3.31 -8.18
N GLY A 162 6.19 -3.23 -9.50
CA GLY A 162 5.52 -4.12 -10.44
C GLY A 162 4.66 -3.36 -11.45
N LYS A 163 3.68 -4.04 -12.03
CA LYS A 163 2.78 -3.49 -13.05
C LYS A 163 1.33 -3.82 -12.75
N ILE A 164 0.42 -3.01 -13.28
CA ILE A 164 -1.02 -3.24 -13.19
C ILE A 164 -1.65 -3.15 -14.58
N TYR A 165 -2.52 -4.10 -14.91
CA TYR A 165 -3.30 -4.08 -16.14
C TYR A 165 -4.55 -3.24 -15.94
N THR A 166 -4.69 -2.19 -16.75
CA THR A 166 -5.86 -1.31 -16.76
C THR A 166 -6.26 -0.97 -18.18
N SER A 167 -7.56 -0.87 -18.45
CA SER A 167 -8.04 -0.45 -19.76
C SER A 167 -9.31 0.39 -19.64
N TRP A 168 -9.41 1.39 -20.49
CA TRP A 168 -10.60 2.21 -20.71
C TRP A 168 -11.15 1.90 -22.10
N SER A 169 -12.46 1.65 -22.17
CA SER A 169 -13.18 1.45 -23.43
C SER A 169 -14.43 2.32 -23.49
N PRO A 170 -14.62 3.12 -24.53
CA PRO A 170 -15.79 3.98 -24.65
C PRO A 170 -17.06 3.14 -24.88
N LEU A 171 -18.20 3.67 -24.46
CA LEU A 171 -19.51 3.04 -24.63
C LEU A 171 -20.52 4.05 -25.18
N VAL A 172 -21.53 3.58 -25.92
CA VAL A 172 -22.59 4.47 -26.42
C VAL A 172 -23.55 4.93 -25.31
N GLY A 173 -23.57 4.21 -24.18
CA GLY A 173 -24.41 4.50 -23.03
C GLY A 173 -24.14 3.52 -21.88
N PRO A 174 -24.74 3.75 -20.69
CA PRO A 174 -24.44 2.97 -19.48
C PRO A 174 -24.84 1.49 -19.57
N GLU A 175 -25.83 1.17 -20.41
CA GLU A 175 -26.33 -0.20 -20.62
C GLU A 175 -25.65 -0.92 -21.81
N ASP A 176 -24.66 -0.29 -22.44
CA ASP A 176 -23.93 -0.87 -23.57
C ASP A 176 -22.99 -1.98 -23.10
N ASP A 177 -23.09 -3.15 -23.72
CA ASP A 177 -22.23 -4.30 -23.45
C ASP A 177 -20.85 -4.18 -24.14
N GLY A 178 -20.65 -3.15 -24.97
CA GLY A 178 -19.44 -2.90 -25.75
C GLY A 178 -19.60 -3.26 -27.23
N SER A 179 -20.82 -3.62 -27.65
CA SER A 179 -21.17 -3.84 -29.06
C SER A 179 -21.64 -2.57 -29.77
N GLY A 180 -21.93 -1.50 -29.01
CA GLY A 180 -22.32 -0.21 -29.53
C GLY A 180 -21.24 0.44 -30.40
N LYS A 181 -21.65 1.11 -31.47
CA LYS A 181 -20.73 1.89 -32.31
C LYS A 181 -20.56 3.28 -31.71
N VAL A 182 -19.41 3.51 -31.09
CA VAL A 182 -18.99 4.82 -30.55
C VAL A 182 -18.50 5.72 -31.70
N GLU A 183 -18.93 6.98 -31.68
CA GLU A 183 -18.43 8.00 -32.61
C GLU A 183 -17.10 8.57 -32.13
N GLU A 184 -16.11 8.66 -33.03
CA GLU A 184 -14.85 9.35 -32.78
C GLU A 184 -15.09 10.85 -32.57
N ILE A 185 -14.30 11.46 -31.69
CA ILE A 185 -14.38 12.88 -31.38
C ILE A 185 -13.01 13.51 -31.61
N ASP A 186 -12.96 14.51 -32.50
CA ASP A 186 -11.72 15.24 -32.83
C ASP A 186 -11.48 16.44 -31.90
N ASP A 187 -12.56 17.08 -31.43
CA ASP A 187 -12.51 18.22 -30.53
C ASP A 187 -13.26 17.90 -29.22
N PRO A 188 -12.59 17.93 -28.05
CA PRO A 188 -13.21 17.65 -26.75
C PRO A 188 -14.42 18.54 -26.46
N SER A 189 -14.46 19.75 -27.02
CA SER A 189 -15.59 20.67 -26.85
C SER A 189 -16.90 20.11 -27.40
N ALA A 190 -16.83 19.15 -28.34
CA ALA A 190 -17.99 18.47 -28.92
C ALA A 190 -18.75 17.60 -27.90
N PHE A 191 -18.16 17.29 -26.74
CA PHE A 191 -18.84 16.62 -25.64
C PHE A 191 -19.71 17.55 -24.80
N LEU A 192 -19.50 18.86 -24.82
CA LEU A 192 -20.22 19.79 -23.94
C LEU A 192 -21.74 19.64 -24.10
N GLY A 193 -22.42 19.37 -22.99
CA GLY A 193 -23.87 19.14 -22.95
C GLY A 193 -24.32 17.75 -23.44
N LYS A 194 -23.42 16.88 -23.90
CA LYS A 194 -23.70 15.49 -24.29
C LYS A 194 -23.39 14.52 -23.16
N SER A 195 -23.81 13.27 -23.33
CA SER A 195 -23.41 12.18 -22.45
C SER A 195 -22.02 11.66 -22.78
N TRP A 196 -21.30 11.23 -21.76
CA TRP A 196 -20.03 10.51 -21.86
C TRP A 196 -20.14 9.21 -21.07
N THR A 197 -19.66 8.10 -21.64
CA THR A 197 -19.70 6.80 -20.97
C THR A 197 -18.46 5.99 -21.32
N TYR A 198 -17.82 5.43 -20.30
CA TYR A 198 -16.67 4.55 -20.47
C TYR A 198 -16.72 3.39 -19.48
N ARG A 199 -16.26 2.23 -19.93
CA ARG A 199 -15.94 1.10 -19.08
C ARG A 199 -14.48 1.19 -18.67
N PHE A 200 -14.22 1.13 -17.37
CA PHE A 200 -12.89 0.96 -16.81
C PHE A 200 -12.72 -0.47 -16.30
N THR A 201 -11.62 -1.10 -16.68
CA THR A 201 -11.28 -2.47 -16.29
C THR A 201 -9.94 -2.48 -15.57
N ILE A 202 -9.87 -3.21 -14.45
CA ILE A 202 -8.63 -3.53 -13.75
C ILE A 202 -8.56 -5.05 -13.70
N LYS A 203 -7.62 -5.64 -14.45
CA LYS A 203 -7.58 -7.10 -14.64
C LYS A 203 -6.72 -7.79 -13.60
N GLU A 204 -5.45 -7.38 -13.51
CA GLU A 204 -4.45 -8.04 -12.66
C GLU A 204 -3.33 -7.06 -12.31
N ALA A 205 -2.56 -7.38 -11.26
CA ALA A 205 -1.22 -6.86 -11.07
C ALA A 205 -0.20 -7.98 -11.25
N SER A 206 1.03 -7.63 -11.61
CA SER A 206 2.11 -8.58 -11.86
C SER A 206 3.45 -8.07 -11.36
N ASP A 207 4.40 -9.01 -11.19
CA ASP A 207 5.76 -8.74 -10.74
C ASP A 207 5.87 -7.98 -9.40
N LEU A 208 4.93 -8.24 -8.48
CA LEU A 208 4.97 -7.60 -7.16
C LEU A 208 6.18 -8.08 -6.34
N PRO A 209 6.83 -7.19 -5.55
CA PRO A 209 8.05 -7.51 -4.81
C PRO A 209 7.80 -8.40 -3.60
N LEU A 210 6.55 -8.51 -3.15
CA LEU A 210 6.14 -9.29 -1.99
C LEU A 210 5.08 -10.32 -2.38
N ASN A 211 5.04 -11.41 -1.61
CA ASN A 211 3.99 -12.41 -1.74
C ASN A 211 2.75 -11.87 -1.02
N VAL A 212 1.66 -11.67 -1.75
CA VAL A 212 0.44 -10.98 -1.29
C VAL A 212 -0.56 -12.02 -0.82
N GLU A 213 -1.00 -11.92 0.44
CA GLU A 213 -2.12 -12.68 0.99
C GLU A 213 -3.46 -11.99 0.71
N GLN A 214 -3.56 -10.68 0.91
CA GLN A 214 -4.76 -9.91 0.61
C GLN A 214 -4.43 -8.69 -0.24
N THR A 215 -5.33 -8.28 -1.14
CA THR A 215 -5.13 -7.05 -1.92
C THR A 215 -6.43 -6.45 -2.45
N TYR A 216 -6.43 -5.13 -2.61
CA TYR A 216 -7.44 -4.40 -3.37
C TYR A 216 -6.82 -3.18 -4.06
N VAL A 217 -7.57 -2.63 -5.01
CA VAL A 217 -7.18 -1.41 -5.73
C VAL A 217 -8.21 -0.32 -5.47
N GLU A 218 -7.73 0.91 -5.25
CA GLU A 218 -8.55 2.11 -5.07
C GLU A 218 -8.17 3.17 -6.11
N TYR A 219 -9.15 3.89 -6.64
CA TYR A 219 -8.91 5.11 -7.44
C TYR A 219 -10.00 6.15 -7.18
N MET A 220 -9.67 7.43 -7.43
CA MET A 220 -10.62 8.55 -7.34
C MET A 220 -10.97 9.02 -8.74
N PHE A 221 -12.23 8.91 -9.15
CA PHE A 221 -12.69 9.38 -10.46
C PHE A 221 -13.76 10.45 -10.29
N PHE A 222 -13.48 11.65 -10.79
CA PHE A 222 -14.35 12.82 -10.77
C PHE A 222 -15.01 13.12 -9.39
N GLY A 223 -14.22 12.98 -8.32
CA GLY A 223 -14.65 13.27 -6.94
C GLY A 223 -15.25 12.08 -6.20
N GLU A 224 -15.45 10.94 -6.86
CA GLU A 224 -15.95 9.71 -6.26
C GLU A 224 -14.84 8.68 -6.09
N ARG A 225 -14.89 7.92 -4.98
CA ARG A 225 -13.94 6.84 -4.68
C ARG A 225 -14.49 5.52 -5.19
N PHE A 226 -13.66 4.78 -5.90
CA PHE A 226 -13.96 3.44 -6.37
C PHE A 226 -12.93 2.45 -5.82
N THR A 227 -13.40 1.28 -5.42
CA THR A 227 -12.58 0.22 -4.84
C THR A 227 -12.97 -1.13 -5.45
N THR A 228 -11.97 -1.97 -5.75
CA THR A 228 -12.22 -3.37 -6.08
C THR A 228 -12.66 -4.13 -4.83
N GLU A 229 -13.20 -5.35 -5.01
CA GLU A 229 -13.30 -6.30 -3.90
C GLU A 229 -11.90 -6.66 -3.37
N VAL A 230 -11.84 -7.03 -2.10
CA VAL A 230 -10.62 -7.58 -1.49
C VAL A 230 -10.44 -9.01 -1.99
N LYS A 231 -9.30 -9.28 -2.62
CA LYS A 231 -8.90 -10.61 -3.06
C LYS A 231 -8.00 -11.24 -2.01
N GLU A 232 -8.25 -12.51 -1.70
CA GLU A 232 -7.51 -13.28 -0.70
C GLU A 232 -6.84 -14.50 -1.34
N TYR A 233 -5.61 -14.80 -0.93
CA TYR A 233 -4.76 -15.85 -1.48
C TYR A 233 -4.11 -16.62 -0.33
N GLU A 234 -4.66 -17.80 0.02
CA GLU A 234 -4.20 -18.62 1.16
C GLU A 234 -2.70 -18.94 1.18
N LYS A 235 -2.06 -19.01 0.02
CA LYS A 235 -0.60 -19.30 -0.12
C LYS A 235 0.21 -18.10 -0.60
N GLY A 236 -0.46 -16.96 -0.68
CA GLY A 236 -0.03 -15.75 -1.33
C GLY A 236 0.18 -15.87 -2.85
N THR A 237 0.27 -14.71 -3.50
CA THR A 237 0.65 -14.59 -4.92
C THR A 237 1.50 -13.33 -5.15
N ARG A 238 2.32 -13.31 -6.20
CA ARG A 238 2.97 -12.07 -6.69
C ARG A 238 2.24 -11.47 -7.89
N SER A 239 1.14 -12.08 -8.31
CA SER A 239 0.37 -11.67 -9.48
C SER A 239 -1.13 -11.86 -9.20
N PRO A 240 -1.73 -10.97 -8.40
CA PRO A 240 -3.14 -11.05 -8.07
C PRO A 240 -4.03 -10.63 -9.26
N ASP A 241 -5.11 -11.36 -9.46
CA ASP A 241 -6.24 -11.03 -10.33
C ASP A 241 -7.29 -10.20 -9.58
N TYR A 242 -7.82 -9.17 -10.23
CA TYR A 242 -8.92 -8.35 -9.71
C TYR A 242 -10.21 -8.61 -10.47
N ASP A 243 -10.13 -8.81 -11.79
CA ASP A 243 -11.28 -8.95 -12.70
C ASP A 243 -12.38 -7.90 -12.48
N TYR A 244 -11.95 -6.67 -12.14
CA TYR A 244 -12.84 -5.56 -11.84
C TYR A 244 -13.24 -4.85 -13.12
N THR A 245 -14.52 -4.47 -13.21
CA THR A 245 -15.05 -3.65 -14.29
C THR A 245 -16.09 -2.69 -13.74
N PHE A 246 -16.03 -1.43 -14.15
CA PHE A 246 -17.01 -0.41 -13.77
C PHE A 246 -17.33 0.51 -14.94
N VAL A 247 -18.61 0.87 -15.09
CA VAL A 247 -19.06 1.79 -16.13
C VAL A 247 -19.26 3.17 -15.52
N HIS A 248 -18.40 4.11 -15.91
CA HIS A 248 -18.52 5.52 -15.56
C HIS A 248 -19.42 6.22 -16.57
N HIS A 249 -20.41 6.98 -16.06
CA HIS A 249 -21.34 7.71 -16.90
C HIS A 249 -21.53 9.14 -16.42
N VAL A 250 -21.45 10.09 -17.35
CA VAL A 250 -21.76 11.50 -17.14
C VAL A 250 -22.84 11.89 -18.13
N GLY A 251 -24.08 12.09 -17.65
CA GLY A 251 -25.22 12.37 -18.51
C GLY A 251 -25.17 13.72 -19.23
N CYS A 252 -24.42 14.68 -18.69
CA CYS A 252 -24.21 16.00 -19.28
C CYS A 252 -22.80 16.48 -18.96
N VAL A 253 -21.90 16.42 -19.95
CA VAL A 253 -20.50 16.82 -19.80
C VAL A 253 -20.39 18.34 -19.67
N THR A 254 -19.58 18.75 -18.69
CA THR A 254 -19.25 20.14 -18.39
C THR A 254 -17.78 20.43 -18.72
N GLU A 255 -17.41 21.71 -18.76
CA GLU A 255 -16.00 22.13 -18.89
C GLU A 255 -15.15 21.59 -17.74
N ASP A 256 -15.69 21.54 -16.52
CA ASP A 256 -15.02 20.99 -15.35
C ASP A 256 -14.69 19.50 -15.52
N PHE A 257 -15.58 18.73 -16.14
CA PHE A 257 -15.34 17.32 -16.42
C PHE A 257 -14.24 17.15 -17.48
N ILE A 258 -14.27 17.93 -18.57
CA ILE A 258 -13.21 17.91 -19.58
C ILE A 258 -11.86 18.32 -18.97
N ALA A 259 -11.84 19.34 -18.11
CA ALA A 259 -10.65 19.76 -17.38
C ALA A 259 -10.16 18.69 -16.40
N PHE A 260 -11.06 17.89 -15.83
CA PHE A 260 -10.72 16.73 -15.02
C PHE A 260 -10.06 15.61 -15.84
N LEU A 261 -10.55 15.29 -17.05
CA LEU A 261 -9.97 14.22 -17.87
C LEU A 261 -8.50 14.47 -18.29
N LYS A 262 -8.08 15.73 -18.32
CA LYS A 262 -6.68 16.15 -18.57
C LYS A 262 -5.75 15.96 -17.38
N LYS A 263 -6.30 15.57 -16.24
CA LYS A 263 -5.53 15.34 -15.03
C LYS A 263 -5.13 13.86 -14.95
N PRO A 264 -3.93 13.55 -14.43
CA PRO A 264 -3.55 12.18 -14.18
C PRO A 264 -4.46 11.54 -13.13
N LEU A 265 -4.84 10.30 -13.39
CA LEU A 265 -5.54 9.42 -12.46
C LEU A 265 -4.52 8.62 -11.65
N GLU A 266 -4.69 8.62 -10.33
CA GLU A 266 -3.92 7.78 -9.42
C GLU A 266 -4.71 6.52 -9.07
N ILE A 267 -4.07 5.37 -9.28
CA ILE A 267 -4.59 4.04 -8.98
C ILE A 267 -3.69 3.45 -7.89
N LYS A 268 -4.23 3.27 -6.69
CA LYS A 268 -3.49 2.86 -5.49
C LYS A 268 -3.72 1.38 -5.21
N ILE A 269 -2.63 0.66 -4.98
CA ILE A 269 -2.66 -0.78 -4.70
C ILE A 269 -2.34 -0.98 -3.23
N PHE A 270 -3.26 -1.63 -2.52
CA PHE A 270 -3.12 -1.96 -1.11
C PHE A 270 -2.96 -3.47 -0.95
N THR A 271 -1.97 -3.91 -0.17
CA THR A 271 -1.67 -5.33 0.01
C THR A 271 -1.43 -5.69 1.48
N THR A 272 -1.73 -6.92 1.85
CA THR A 272 -1.24 -7.58 3.06
C THR A 272 -0.24 -8.65 2.63
N PRO A 273 1.03 -8.55 3.02
CA PRO A 273 2.02 -9.59 2.77
C PRO A 273 1.68 -10.91 3.44
N TYR A 274 1.81 -12.01 2.69
CA TYR A 274 1.82 -13.35 3.25
C TYR A 274 3.07 -13.55 4.11
N VAL A 275 2.86 -13.84 5.39
CA VAL A 275 3.92 -14.18 6.34
C VAL A 275 3.73 -15.59 6.86
N PHE A 276 4.65 -16.47 6.50
CA PHE A 276 4.69 -17.79 7.12
C PHE A 276 5.40 -17.72 8.47
N VAL A 277 4.67 -18.08 9.53
CA VAL A 277 5.24 -18.27 10.86
C VAL A 277 4.87 -19.65 11.37
N PRO A 278 5.83 -20.45 11.88
CA PRO A 278 5.52 -21.73 12.48
C PRO A 278 4.45 -21.60 13.58
N PRO A 279 3.49 -22.55 13.68
CA PRO A 279 2.33 -22.44 14.56
C PRO A 279 2.66 -22.59 16.06
N GLN A 280 3.93 -22.82 16.40
CA GLN A 280 4.38 -22.82 17.78
C GLN A 280 4.56 -21.37 18.26
N GLY A 281 3.83 -21.00 19.32
CA GLY A 281 4.03 -19.74 20.03
C GLY A 281 5.40 -19.71 20.75
N ILE A 282 5.69 -18.59 21.41
CA ILE A 282 6.92 -18.39 22.19
C ILE A 282 6.54 -18.28 23.66
N SER A 283 7.04 -19.18 24.50
CA SER A 283 6.73 -19.21 25.93
C SER A 283 7.93 -18.81 26.79
N THR A 284 7.66 -18.20 27.94
CA THR A 284 8.70 -17.94 28.96
C THR A 284 9.32 -19.22 29.53
N SER A 285 8.67 -20.37 29.33
CA SER A 285 9.19 -21.70 29.68
C SER A 285 10.15 -22.29 28.64
N ASP A 286 10.26 -21.69 27.44
CA ASP A 286 11.16 -22.16 26.39
C ASP A 286 12.65 -21.92 26.75
N PRO A 287 13.56 -22.84 26.37
CA PRO A 287 14.98 -22.71 26.66
C PRO A 287 15.58 -21.37 26.20
N GLY A 288 16.22 -20.66 27.14
CA GLY A 288 16.90 -19.38 26.89
C GLY A 288 15.98 -18.15 26.78
N VAL A 289 14.65 -18.28 26.74
CA VAL A 289 13.74 -17.11 26.73
C VAL A 289 13.82 -16.34 28.04
N ALA A 290 13.65 -17.03 29.18
CA ALA A 290 13.70 -16.39 30.50
C ALA A 290 15.08 -15.77 30.81
N GLU A 291 16.17 -16.34 30.31
CA GLU A 291 17.53 -15.80 30.49
C GLU A 291 17.69 -14.47 29.75
N ARG A 292 17.27 -14.39 28.48
CA ARG A 292 17.29 -13.15 27.69
C ARG A 292 16.46 -12.02 28.31
N LEU A 293 15.37 -12.37 28.98
CA LEU A 293 14.46 -11.39 29.60
C LEU A 293 14.97 -10.87 30.95
N ARG A 294 15.90 -11.58 31.60
CA ARG A 294 16.48 -11.20 32.90
C ARG A 294 17.67 -10.26 32.78
N ASP A 295 18.42 -10.34 31.68
CA ASP A 295 19.51 -9.41 31.41
C ASP A 295 18.98 -8.16 30.69
N PRO A 296 19.02 -6.97 31.32
CA PRO A 296 18.85 -5.73 30.58
C PRO A 296 20.14 -5.50 29.77
N ALA A 297 20.02 -5.45 28.45
CA ALA A 297 21.00 -4.75 27.62
C ALA A 297 21.02 -3.26 27.99
#